data_AF-A0A143PL78-F1
#
_entry.id   AF-A0A143PL78-F1
#
_cell.length_a   1.000
_cell.length_b   1.000
_cell.length_c   1.000
_cell.angle_alpha   90.00
_cell.angle_beta   90.00
_cell.angle_gamma   90.00
#
_symmetry.space_group_name_H-M   'P 1'
#
loop_
_entity.id
_entity.type
_entity.pdbx_description
1 polymer ?
#
loop_
_entity_poly.entity_id
_entity_poly.type
_entity_poly.pdbx_seq_one_letter_code
_entity_poly.pdbx_strand_id
1 'polypeptide(L)' 'MIRRRDVGPVQVDVRQQDADGSCHGIASHHLAGAPGGDTRVFFGSYHVHLTKRDGTWRIDGFRYALNYIQGNVNLGQRA' A
#
# COMPACT_ATOMS: atom_id res chain seq x y z
N MET A 1 -11.50 7.70 10.70
CA MET A 1 -10.89 7.63 9.35
C MET A 1 -10.94 6.19 8.86
N ILE A 2 -11.63 5.95 7.75
CA ILE A 2 -11.72 4.64 7.09
C ILE A 2 -10.53 4.51 6.13
N ARG A 3 -9.90 3.33 6.09
CA ARG A 3 -8.77 3.05 5.18
C ARG A 3 -9.02 1.72 4.48
N ARG A 4 -8.97 1.72 3.16
CA ARG A 4 -9.14 0.54 2.31
C ARG A 4 -7.93 0.39 1.40
N ARG A 5 -7.56 -0.86 1.10
CA ARG A 5 -6.53 -1.22 0.14
C ARG A 5 -7.09 -2.26 -0.79
N ASP A 6 -7.12 -1.94 -2.07
CA ASP A 6 -7.48 -2.84 -3.14
C ASP A 6 -6.20 -3.11 -3.93
N VAL A 7 -5.81 -4.38 -4.01
CA VAL A 7 -4.61 -4.83 -4.71
C VAL A 7 -5.01 -5.63 -5.94
N GLY A 8 -4.30 -5.39 -7.04
CA GLY A 8 -4.45 -6.16 -8.26
C GLY A 8 -3.76 -7.53 -8.18
N PRO A 9 -3.61 -8.20 -9.33
CA PRO A 9 -2.82 -9.43 -9.43
C PRO A 9 -1.44 -9.26 -8.80
N VAL A 10 -1.02 -10.27 -8.06
CA VAL A 10 0.28 -10.28 -7.38
C VAL A 10 1.23 -11.17 -8.15
N GLN A 11 2.36 -10.60 -8.55
CA GLN A 11 3.48 -11.37 -9.08
C GLN A 11 4.42 -11.70 -7.93
N VAL A 12 4.78 -12.98 -7.80
CA VAL A 12 5.70 -13.46 -6.76
C VAL A 12 6.81 -14.28 -7.42
N ASP A 13 8.06 -13.94 -7.10
CA ASP A 13 9.25 -14.72 -7.45
C ASP A 13 9.83 -15.31 -6.18
N VAL A 14 9.92 -16.64 -6.10
CA VAL A 14 10.37 -17.38 -4.90
C VAL A 14 11.73 -18.02 -5.17
N ARG A 15 12.70 -17.70 -4.30
CA ARG A 15 14.09 -18.18 -4.36
C ARG A 15 14.46 -18.78 -3.00
N GLN A 16 14.24 -20.08 -2.85
CA GLN A 16 14.50 -20.82 -1.61
C GLN A 16 13.79 -20.24 -0.38
N GLN A 17 14.54 -19.52 0.48
CA GLN A 17 14.05 -18.90 1.71
C GLN A 17 13.71 -17.42 1.52
N ASP A 18 13.83 -16.89 0.30
CA ASP A 18 13.54 -15.50 -0.03
C ASP A 18 12.49 -15.42 -1.14
N ALA A 19 11.72 -14.34 -1.17
CA ALA A 19 10.78 -14.06 -2.24
C ALA A 19 10.60 -12.56 -2.45
N ASP A 20 10.40 -12.16 -3.71
CA ASP A 20 9.97 -10.81 -4.06
C ASP A 20 8.52 -10.85 -4.53
N GLY A 21 7.68 -9.99 -3.96
CA GLY A 21 6.30 -9.80 -4.35
C GLY A 21 6.08 -8.40 -4.91
N SER A 22 5.31 -8.28 -5.99
CA SER A 22 4.89 -6.98 -6.50
C SER A 22 3.44 -6.97 -6.98
N CYS A 23 2.76 -5.85 -6.78
CA CYS A 23 1.43 -5.64 -7.32
C CYS A 23 1.11 -4.15 -7.46
N HIS A 24 0.21 -3.82 -8.38
CA HIS A 24 -0.43 -2.50 -8.39
C HIS A 24 -1.52 -2.47 -7.32
N GLY A 25 -1.72 -1.31 -6.70
CA GLY A 25 -2.81 -1.16 -5.76
C GLY A 25 -3.22 0.27 -5.51
N ILE A 26 -4.45 0.36 -5.00
CA ILE A 26 -5.13 1.60 -4.67
C ILE A 26 -5.32 1.62 -3.15
N ALA A 27 -4.86 2.67 -2.50
CA ALA A 27 -5.14 2.91 -1.09
C ALA A 27 -6.10 4.09 -0.96
N SER A 28 -7.28 3.86 -0.39
CA SER A 28 -8.33 4.86 -0.24
C SER A 28 -8.53 5.22 1.22
N HIS A 29 -8.46 6.50 1.53
CA HIS A 29 -8.68 7.06 2.86
C HIS A 29 -9.94 7.95 2.84
N HIS A 30 -10.81 7.77 3.83
CA HIS A 30 -12.02 8.58 4.01
C HIS A 30 -12.11 9.12 5.44
N LEU A 31 -12.32 10.42 5.56
CA LEU A 31 -12.58 11.12 6.82
C LEU A 31 -13.72 12.12 6.58
N ALA A 32 -14.90 11.83 7.12
CA ALA A 32 -16.10 12.63 6.91
C ALA A 32 -15.92 14.05 7.47
N GLY A 33 -16.37 15.05 6.70
CA GLY A 33 -16.31 16.46 7.08
C GLY A 33 -14.89 17.04 7.13
N ALA A 34 -13.95 16.46 6.39
CA ALA A 34 -12.58 16.96 6.40
C ALA A 34 -12.45 18.25 5.58
N PRO A 35 -11.78 19.29 6.11
CA PRO A 35 -11.48 20.49 5.33
C PRO A 35 -10.71 20.14 4.06
N GLY A 36 -11.17 20.63 2.90
CA GLY A 36 -10.57 20.32 1.60
C GLY A 36 -11.05 19.00 0.97
N GLY A 37 -12.07 18.35 1.53
CA GLY A 37 -12.72 17.15 1.00
C GLY A 37 -12.42 15.88 1.79
N ASP A 38 -13.35 14.94 1.76
CA ASP A 38 -13.36 13.79 2.67
C ASP A 38 -12.44 12.64 2.26
N THR A 39 -11.96 12.64 1.01
CA THR A 39 -11.25 11.50 0.43
C THR A 39 -9.82 11.82 0.04
N ARG A 40 -8.92 10.85 0.23
CA ARG A 40 -7.57 10.84 -0.34
C ARG A 40 -7.27 9.44 -0.85
N VAL A 41 -6.94 9.34 -2.14
CA VAL A 41 -6.69 8.07 -2.81
C VAL A 41 -5.27 8.07 -3.38
N PHE A 42 -4.53 7.01 -3.10
CA PHE A 42 -3.17 6.81 -3.58
C PHE A 42 -3.16 5.70 -4.62
N PHE A 43 -2.55 5.98 -5.76
CA PHE A 43 -2.34 5.03 -6.83
C PHE A 43 -0.85 4.73 -6.95
N GLY A 44 -0.49 3.46 -6.99
CA GLY A 44 0.92 3.06 -7.00
C GLY A 44 1.12 1.56 -7.01
N SER A 45 2.35 1.16 -6.73
CA SER A 45 2.77 -0.24 -6.68
C SER A 45 3.38 -0.59 -5.34
N TYR A 46 3.03 -1.77 -4.82
CA TYR A 46 3.68 -2.38 -3.68
C TYR A 46 4.81 -3.27 -4.17
N HIS A 47 5.96 -3.16 -3.52
CA HIS A 47 7.09 -4.06 -3.66
C HIS A 47 7.43 -4.58 -2.27
N VAL A 48 7.39 -5.89 -2.08
CA VAL A 48 7.68 -6.53 -0.80
C VAL A 48 8.77 -7.57 -0.98
N HIS A 49 9.70 -7.58 -0.04
CA HIS A 49 10.62 -8.69 0.14
C HIS A 49 10.09 -9.55 1.28
N LEU A 50 10.16 -10.86 1.10
CA LEU A 50 9.80 -11.85 2.10
C LEU A 50 10.96 -12.78 2.38
N THR A 51 11.11 -13.15 3.65
CA THR A 51 12.04 -14.18 4.11
C THR A 51 11.28 -15.29 4.84
N LYS A 52 11.65 -16.54 4.63
CA LYS A 52 11.06 -17.71 5.27
C LYS A 52 11.88 -18.09 6.49
N ARG A 53 11.31 -17.94 7.68
CA ARG A 53 11.94 -18.30 8.95
C ARG A 53 11.06 -19.32 9.68
N ASP A 54 11.66 -20.41 10.15
CA ASP A 54 10.96 -21.49 10.85
C ASP A 54 9.74 -22.00 10.06
N GLY A 55 9.91 -22.15 8.75
CA GLY A 55 8.84 -22.59 7.84
C GLY A 55 7.79 -21.52 7.49
N THR A 56 7.88 -20.31 8.04
CA THR A 56 6.88 -19.24 7.88
C THR A 56 7.44 -18.07 7.09
N TRP A 57 6.71 -17.62 6.07
CA TRP A 57 7.04 -16.40 5.33
C TRP A 57 6.72 -15.14 6.15
N ARG A 58 7.66 -14.19 6.17
CA ARG A 58 7.50 -12.89 6.80
C ARG A 58 7.95 -11.81 5.84
N ILE A 59 7.22 -10.69 5.81
CA ILE A 59 7.68 -9.49 5.11
C ILE A 59 8.78 -8.85 5.94
N ASP A 60 9.97 -8.73 5.36
CA ASP A 60 11.12 -8.04 5.96
C ASP A 60 11.59 -6.83 5.14
N GLY A 61 11.05 -6.64 3.94
CA GLY A 61 11.21 -5.42 3.14
C GLY A 61 9.88 -4.94 2.57
N PHE A 62 9.65 -3.63 2.60
CA PHE A 62 8.46 -3.00 2.01
C PHE A 62 8.82 -1.67 1.37
N ARG A 63 8.43 -1.49 0.11
CA ARG A 63 8.50 -0.22 -0.61
C ARG A 63 7.17 0.02 -1.33
N TYR A 64 6.64 1.22 -1.17
CA TYR A 64 5.52 1.70 -1.98
C TYR A 64 6.03 2.73 -3.00
N ALA A 65 5.84 2.44 -4.28
CA ALA A 65 6.11 3.38 -5.36
C ALA A 65 4.82 4.13 -5.67
N LEU A 66 4.72 5.37 -5.19
CA LEU A 66 3.58 6.25 -5.44
C LEU A 66 3.65 6.79 -6.88
N ASN A 67 2.58 6.58 -7.65
CA ASN A 67 2.44 7.15 -8.99
C ASN A 67 1.75 8.52 -8.92
N TYR A 68 0.59 8.59 -8.27
CA TYR A 68 -0.13 9.85 -8.05
C TYR A 68 -1.13 9.75 -6.89
N ILE A 69 -1.58 10.92 -6.43
CA ILE A 69 -2.61 11.07 -5.39
C ILE A 69 -3.80 11.79 -6.00
N GLN A 70 -5.01 11.37 -5.63
CA GLN A 70 -6.26 12.03 -5.98
C GLN A 70 -7.02 12.43 -4.69
N GLY A 71 -7.68 13.58 -4.72
CA GLY A 71 -8.46 14.11 -3.60
C GLY A 71 -7.65 15.02 -2.67
N ASN A 72 -8.05 15.07 -1.41
CA ASN A 72 -7.47 15.95 -0.39
C ASN A 72 -6.07 15.45 0.02
N VAL A 73 -5.01 16.01 -0.57
CA VAL A 73 -3.62 15.62 -0.25
C VAL A 73 -3.25 15.86 1.22
N ASN A 74 -3.93 16.80 1.88
CA ASN A 74 -3.73 17.18 3.28
C ASN A 74 -4.71 16.48 4.24
N LEU A 75 -5.42 15.43 3.79
CA LEU A 75 -6.42 14.75 4.60
C LEU A 75 -5.87 14.27 5.95
N GLY A 76 -6.44 14.79 7.03
CA GLY A 76 -6.08 14.44 8.41
C GLY A 76 -4.86 15.21 8.97
N GLN A 77 -4.30 16.16 8.23
CA GLN A 77 -3.37 17.14 8.78
C GLN A 77 -4.16 18.18 9.59
N ARG A 78 -3.60 18.58 10.74
CA ARG A 78 -4.10 19.75 11.46
C ARG A 78 -3.63 21.00 10.73
N ALA A 79 -4.48 22.01 10.66
CA ALA A 79 -4.10 23.36 10.23
C ALA A 79 -3.09 23.96 11.21
#